data_AF-A0ABD1Q888-F1
#
_entry.id   AF-A0ABD1Q888-F1
#
_cell.length_a   1.000
_cell.length_b   1.000
_cell.length_c   1.000
_cell.angle_alpha   90.00
_cell.angle_beta   90.00
_cell.angle_gamma   90.00
#
_symmetry.space_group_name_H-M   'P 1'
#
loop_
_entity.id
_entity.type
_entity.pdbx_description
1 polymer ?
#
loop_
_entity_poly.entity_id
_entity_poly.type
_entity_poly.pdbx_seq_one_letter_code
_entity_poly.pdbx_strand_id
1 'polypeptide(L)'
;MDRFPKEFLPWPPSSPPFRISQDTSRYKQYDKHPNPQAIRMAHLILETFKAENEGVRWYVLADDDTVVFINNLENVLARYDHSKYFYIGMNSESHASNVYHSFSMAFGGAGYALSYPLAKALVNNLDVCIKRYPTLYGSDHILQSCVADLGVSLTLEKGFHQIDVHSDISGLLSAHPQSPLLSLHHLDFVNPIFPYMNQNESLYHLMKGAKTDESRLLQQSICYYKPKNWSFSLSWGYTVQLYEASFPPSILQRPLQTFTPWSKSVWPLFIFNTRIPSKNPCEAPHVFFFDSVENRSGDHFITSYSRSKTPSFPPCLSNGNHSADNVSKIYVLSPTWKHDPIGNRRECCDIMHITGTNTTEIKLRNCLENEIVP
;
A
#
# COMPACT_ATOMS: atom_id res chain seq x y z
N MET A 1 1.75 -5.42 -26.95
CA MET A 1 2.64 -6.54 -26.53
C MET A 1 3.48 -7.14 -27.67
N ASP A 2 3.11 -7.03 -28.95
CA ASP A 2 3.87 -7.70 -30.04
C ASP A 2 5.00 -6.89 -30.68
N ARG A 3 5.18 -5.64 -30.25
CA ARG A 3 6.14 -4.72 -30.86
C ARG A 3 6.79 -3.87 -29.79
N PHE A 4 8.02 -3.45 -30.08
CA PHE A 4 8.70 -2.45 -29.28
C PHE A 4 7.92 -1.12 -29.34
N PRO A 5 7.58 -0.51 -28.21
CA PRO A 5 6.89 0.78 -28.18
C PRO A 5 7.85 1.87 -28.65
N LYS A 6 7.64 2.35 -29.88
CA LYS A 6 8.53 3.35 -30.51
C LYS A 6 8.49 4.69 -29.80
N GLU A 7 7.36 4.98 -29.16
CA GLU A 7 7.08 6.15 -28.33
C GLU A 7 7.98 6.25 -27.08
N PHE A 8 8.56 5.13 -26.62
CA PHE A 8 9.45 5.09 -25.45
C PHE A 8 10.94 4.99 -25.82
N LEU A 9 11.30 5.28 -27.07
CA LEU A 9 12.70 5.32 -27.51
C LEU A 9 13.31 6.73 -27.36
N PRO A 10 14.59 6.84 -26.94
CA PRO A 10 15.47 5.73 -26.55
C PRO A 10 15.05 5.14 -25.20
N TRP A 11 15.06 3.81 -25.12
CA TRP A 11 14.75 3.11 -23.87
C TRP A 11 15.74 3.55 -22.78
N PRO A 12 15.27 3.98 -21.59
CA PRO A 12 16.17 4.52 -20.58
C PRO A 12 17.22 3.49 -20.17
N PRO A 13 18.53 3.85 -20.13
CA PRO A 13 19.58 2.93 -19.68
C PRO A 13 19.41 2.45 -18.23
N SER A 14 18.66 3.20 -17.42
CA SER A 14 18.31 2.86 -16.04
C SER A 14 17.13 1.89 -15.92
N SER A 15 16.41 1.60 -17.01
CA SER A 15 15.28 0.67 -17.01
C SER A 15 15.75 -0.77 -17.29
N PRO A 16 15.06 -1.80 -16.77
CA PRO A 16 15.34 -3.18 -17.11
C PRO A 16 15.29 -3.42 -18.63
N PRO A 17 16.03 -4.41 -19.16
CA PRO A 17 15.99 -4.73 -20.58
C PRO A 17 14.56 -5.03 -21.06
N PHE A 18 14.11 -4.31 -22.08
CA PHE A 18 12.80 -4.58 -22.69
C PHE A 18 12.82 -5.93 -23.42
N ARG A 19 11.79 -6.75 -23.20
CA ARG A 19 11.61 -8.05 -23.87
C ARG A 19 10.18 -8.17 -24.39
N ILE A 20 10.04 -8.82 -25.54
CA ILE A 20 8.74 -9.16 -26.14
C ILE A 20 8.41 -10.59 -25.74
N SER A 21 7.22 -10.79 -25.16
CA SER A 21 6.77 -12.12 -24.77
C SER A 21 6.58 -13.04 -25.99
N GLN A 22 6.97 -14.31 -25.82
CA GLN A 22 6.95 -15.34 -26.87
C GLN A 22 5.54 -15.66 -27.37
N ASP A 23 5.48 -16.32 -28.53
CA ASP A 23 4.22 -16.79 -29.12
C ASP A 23 3.59 -17.90 -28.27
N THR A 24 2.32 -17.71 -27.91
CA THR A 24 1.51 -18.66 -27.13
C THR A 24 0.44 -19.35 -27.98
N SER A 25 0.48 -19.23 -29.31
CA SER A 25 -0.52 -19.81 -30.23
C SER A 25 -0.77 -21.30 -30.06
N ARG A 26 0.22 -22.06 -29.56
CA ARG A 26 0.10 -23.49 -29.21
C ARG A 26 -1.02 -23.79 -28.20
N TYR A 27 -1.44 -22.79 -27.42
CA TYR A 27 -2.52 -22.90 -26.43
C TYR A 27 -3.89 -22.49 -26.95
N LYS A 28 -4.03 -22.10 -28.23
CA LYS A 28 -5.28 -21.55 -28.80
C LYS A 28 -6.54 -22.38 -28.50
N GLN A 29 -6.42 -23.72 -28.46
CA GLN A 29 -7.55 -24.59 -28.14
C GLN A 29 -8.01 -24.54 -26.67
N TYR A 30 -7.13 -24.08 -25.78
CA TYR A 30 -7.35 -23.92 -24.34
C TYR A 30 -7.57 -22.47 -23.94
N ASP A 31 -7.50 -21.53 -24.87
CA ASP A 31 -7.72 -20.12 -24.59
C ASP A 31 -9.21 -19.78 -24.65
N LYS A 32 -9.92 -20.08 -23.56
CA LYS A 32 -11.35 -19.77 -23.38
C LYS A 32 -11.55 -18.74 -22.27
N HIS A 33 -10.50 -17.99 -21.95
CA HIS A 33 -10.50 -16.99 -20.89
C HIS A 33 -11.25 -15.73 -21.37
N PRO A 34 -11.90 -14.98 -20.46
CA PRO A 34 -12.48 -13.69 -20.80
C PRO A 34 -11.44 -12.68 -21.32
N ASN A 35 -10.22 -12.71 -20.75
CA ASN A 35 -9.10 -11.92 -21.21
C ASN A 35 -8.22 -12.72 -22.19
N PRO A 36 -8.14 -12.32 -23.49
CA PRO A 36 -7.37 -13.06 -24.50
C PRO A 36 -5.84 -13.03 -24.26
N GLN A 37 -5.36 -12.24 -23.30
CA GLN A 37 -3.94 -12.18 -22.92
C GLN A 37 -3.62 -13.01 -21.67
N ALA A 38 -4.61 -13.65 -21.03
CA ALA A 38 -4.44 -14.36 -19.76
C ALA A 38 -3.34 -15.43 -19.84
N ILE A 39 -3.37 -16.27 -20.88
CA ILE A 39 -2.34 -17.30 -21.09
C ILE A 39 -0.96 -16.67 -21.29
N ARG A 40 -0.89 -15.59 -22.08
CA ARG A 40 0.37 -14.91 -22.39
C ARG A 40 1.00 -14.31 -21.15
N MET A 41 0.20 -13.63 -20.33
CA MET A 41 0.65 -13.08 -19.06
C MET A 41 1.05 -14.18 -18.06
N ALA A 42 0.29 -15.29 -17.99
CA ALA A 42 0.67 -16.45 -17.17
C ALA A 42 1.98 -17.09 -17.64
N HIS A 43 2.28 -17.02 -18.95
CA HIS A 43 3.51 -17.56 -19.53
C HIS A 43 4.77 -16.74 -19.14
N LEU A 44 4.62 -15.50 -18.67
CA LEU A 44 5.74 -14.63 -18.32
C LEU A 44 6.65 -15.21 -17.22
N ILE A 45 6.12 -16.01 -16.29
CA ILE A 45 6.97 -16.66 -15.27
C ILE A 45 7.94 -17.66 -15.91
N LEU A 46 7.50 -18.41 -16.93
CA LEU A 46 8.37 -19.33 -17.67
C LEU A 46 9.46 -18.58 -18.43
N GLU A 47 9.09 -17.49 -19.09
CA GLU A 47 10.02 -16.68 -19.87
C GLU A 47 11.06 -16.01 -18.97
N THR A 48 10.62 -15.47 -17.83
CA THR A 48 11.50 -14.86 -16.82
C THR A 48 12.44 -15.88 -16.21
N PHE A 49 11.93 -17.07 -15.85
CA PHE A 49 12.75 -18.16 -15.30
C PHE A 49 13.79 -18.69 -16.29
N LYS A 50 13.47 -18.73 -17.59
CA LYS A 50 14.44 -19.11 -18.63
C LYS A 50 15.45 -18.02 -18.93
N ALA A 51 15.06 -16.77 -18.75
CA ALA A 51 15.90 -15.61 -18.99
C ALA A 51 16.98 -15.45 -17.93
N GLU A 52 16.63 -15.62 -16.66
CA GLU A 52 17.49 -15.39 -15.51
C GLU A 52 17.10 -16.35 -14.37
N ASN A 53 18.01 -17.24 -13.98
CA ASN A 53 17.77 -18.18 -12.88
C ASN A 53 19.01 -18.51 -12.04
N GLU A 54 20.18 -18.02 -12.41
CA GLU A 54 21.41 -18.27 -11.64
C GLU A 54 21.41 -17.36 -10.40
N GLY A 55 21.48 -17.96 -9.21
CA GLY A 55 21.50 -17.23 -7.94
C GLY A 55 20.20 -16.52 -7.55
N VAL A 56 19.14 -16.59 -8.36
CA VAL A 56 17.83 -15.98 -8.08
C VAL A 56 17.16 -16.65 -6.88
N ARG A 57 16.64 -15.84 -5.95
CA ARG A 57 15.92 -16.32 -4.75
C ARG A 57 14.41 -16.17 -4.86
N TRP A 58 13.96 -15.10 -5.51
CA TRP A 58 12.56 -14.71 -5.62
C TRP A 58 12.25 -14.23 -7.03
N TYR A 59 11.08 -14.62 -7.53
CA TYR A 59 10.48 -14.10 -8.76
C TYR A 59 9.29 -13.24 -8.36
N VAL A 60 9.30 -11.97 -8.76
CA VAL A 60 8.22 -11.02 -8.45
C VAL A 60 7.51 -10.66 -9.76
N LEU A 61 6.18 -10.75 -9.75
CA LEU A 61 5.33 -10.31 -10.86
C LEU A 61 4.45 -9.17 -10.36
N ALA A 62 4.29 -8.14 -11.19
CA ALA A 62 3.43 -6.99 -10.96
C ALA A 62 3.04 -6.39 -12.33
N ASP A 63 1.94 -5.64 -12.37
CA ASP A 63 1.49 -4.93 -13.57
C ASP A 63 2.34 -3.67 -13.83
N ASP A 64 2.30 -3.15 -15.06
CA ASP A 64 3.16 -2.04 -15.51
C ASP A 64 2.76 -0.66 -14.93
N ASP A 65 1.61 -0.59 -14.28
CA ASP A 65 1.06 0.56 -13.56
C ASP A 65 1.24 0.47 -12.03
N THR A 66 2.00 -0.54 -11.56
CA THR A 66 2.17 -0.82 -10.14
C THR A 66 3.46 -0.22 -9.61
N VAL A 67 3.35 0.55 -8.53
CA VAL A 67 4.51 1.10 -7.82
C VAL A 67 4.97 0.10 -6.78
N VAL A 68 6.21 -0.39 -6.88
CA VAL A 68 6.80 -1.35 -5.94
C VAL A 68 7.85 -0.66 -5.06
N PHE A 69 7.75 -0.85 -3.75
CA PHE A 69 8.66 -0.31 -2.73
C PHE A 69 9.76 -1.32 -2.44
N ILE A 70 10.84 -1.27 -3.22
CA ILE A 70 11.81 -2.36 -3.36
C ILE A 70 12.57 -2.67 -2.07
N ASN A 71 12.99 -1.68 -1.26
CA ASN A 71 13.73 -1.98 -0.04
C ASN A 71 12.81 -2.64 1.01
N ASN A 72 11.56 -2.19 1.10
CA ASN A 72 10.55 -2.85 1.94
C ASN A 72 10.28 -4.28 1.46
N LEU A 73 10.12 -4.48 0.15
CA LEU A 73 9.91 -5.80 -0.43
C LEU A 73 11.08 -6.76 -0.13
N GLU A 74 12.32 -6.31 -0.33
CA GLU A 74 13.50 -7.10 0.00
C GLU A 74 13.53 -7.49 1.49
N ASN A 75 13.29 -6.53 2.38
CA ASN A 75 13.28 -6.77 3.84
C ASN A 75 12.18 -7.74 4.27
N VAL A 76 11.00 -7.69 3.65
CA VAL A 76 9.92 -8.65 3.93
C VAL A 76 10.28 -10.04 3.41
N LEU A 77 10.74 -10.15 2.16
CA LEU A 77 11.10 -11.44 1.56
C LEU A 77 12.29 -12.11 2.26
N ALA A 78 13.21 -11.34 2.85
CA ALA A 78 14.34 -11.85 3.62
C ALA A 78 13.94 -12.65 4.88
N ARG A 79 12.70 -12.50 5.35
CA ARG A 79 12.16 -13.23 6.53
C ARG A 79 11.75 -14.65 6.20
N TYR A 80 11.55 -14.94 4.92
CA TYR A 80 11.09 -16.24 4.44
C TYR A 80 12.30 -17.07 3.97
N ASP A 81 12.30 -18.35 4.34
CA ASP A 81 13.29 -19.30 3.82
C ASP A 81 13.04 -19.52 2.32
N HIS A 82 13.79 -18.79 1.48
CA HIS A 82 13.67 -18.83 0.03
C HIS A 82 14.00 -20.21 -0.59
N SER A 83 14.47 -21.19 0.21
CA SER A 83 14.65 -22.58 -0.21
C SER A 83 13.38 -23.44 -0.07
N LYS A 84 12.31 -22.91 0.53
CA LYS A 84 10.99 -23.55 0.64
C LYS A 84 10.02 -23.01 -0.40
N TYR A 85 8.85 -23.62 -0.49
CA TYR A 85 7.78 -23.19 -1.39
C TYR A 85 6.97 -22.07 -0.75
N PHE A 86 7.17 -20.85 -1.25
CA PHE A 86 6.40 -19.68 -0.85
C PHE A 86 5.76 -19.00 -2.07
N TYR A 87 4.45 -18.77 -1.96
CA TYR A 87 3.65 -17.89 -2.78
C TYR A 87 3.17 -16.75 -1.88
N ILE A 88 3.71 -15.55 -2.06
CA ILE A 88 3.53 -14.41 -1.15
C ILE A 88 2.86 -13.27 -1.90
N GLY A 89 1.78 -12.72 -1.36
CA GLY A 89 1.09 -11.57 -1.94
C GLY A 89 -0.15 -11.21 -1.12
N MET A 90 -1.11 -10.51 -1.71
CA MET A 90 -2.34 -10.12 -1.01
C MET A 90 -3.58 -10.22 -1.89
N ASN A 91 -4.70 -10.43 -1.23
CA ASN A 91 -6.03 -10.34 -1.82
C ASN A 91 -6.39 -8.89 -2.18
N SER A 92 -7.44 -8.72 -2.98
CA SER A 92 -7.99 -7.41 -3.29
C SER A 92 -8.71 -6.79 -2.08
N GLU A 93 -8.69 -5.47 -1.94
CA GLU A 93 -9.51 -4.73 -0.97
C GLU A 93 -11.02 -4.92 -1.24
N SER A 94 -11.40 -5.18 -2.49
CA SER A 94 -12.77 -5.41 -2.94
C SER A 94 -13.21 -6.84 -2.61
N HIS A 95 -14.24 -6.95 -1.77
CA HIS A 95 -14.80 -8.25 -1.42
C HIS A 95 -15.39 -8.98 -2.64
N ALA A 96 -16.01 -8.24 -3.56
CA ALA A 96 -16.54 -8.80 -4.80
C ALA A 96 -15.45 -9.41 -5.69
N SER A 97 -14.31 -8.74 -5.82
CA SER A 97 -13.16 -9.24 -6.60
C SER A 97 -12.69 -10.60 -6.04
N ASN A 98 -12.58 -10.71 -4.72
CA ASN A 98 -12.19 -11.96 -4.06
C ASN A 98 -13.22 -13.09 -4.23
N VAL A 99 -14.52 -12.77 -4.18
CA VAL A 99 -15.60 -13.75 -4.36
C VAL A 99 -15.66 -14.27 -5.81
N TYR A 100 -15.45 -13.40 -6.80
CA TYR A 100 -15.48 -13.81 -8.21
C TYR A 100 -14.21 -14.49 -8.70
N HIS A 101 -13.08 -14.20 -8.06
CA HIS A 101 -11.79 -14.75 -8.44
C HIS A 101 -11.34 -15.78 -7.41
N SER A 102 -10.69 -15.38 -6.33
CA SER A 102 -10.35 -16.31 -5.24
C SER A 102 -9.79 -15.56 -4.03
N PHE A 103 -10.17 -15.99 -2.82
CA PHE A 103 -9.50 -15.57 -1.57
C PHE A 103 -8.12 -16.22 -1.39
N SER A 104 -7.77 -17.21 -2.22
CA SER A 104 -6.46 -17.87 -2.20
C SER A 104 -5.51 -17.30 -3.26
N MET A 105 -5.90 -16.23 -3.94
CA MET A 105 -5.13 -15.58 -5.01
C MET A 105 -4.52 -14.27 -4.54
N ALA A 106 -3.21 -14.16 -4.75
CA ALA A 106 -2.57 -12.85 -4.81
C ALA A 106 -2.91 -12.21 -6.13
N PHE A 107 -3.51 -11.02 -6.07
CA PHE A 107 -3.92 -10.29 -7.26
C PHE A 107 -2.70 -9.77 -8.02
N GLY A 108 -2.68 -9.98 -9.34
CA GLY A 108 -1.53 -9.66 -10.19
C GLY A 108 -1.15 -8.19 -10.19
N GLY A 109 -2.14 -7.30 -10.14
CA GLY A 109 -1.94 -5.85 -10.09
C GLY A 109 -1.16 -5.44 -8.84
N ALA A 110 -1.62 -5.82 -7.65
CA ALA A 110 -0.88 -5.60 -6.41
C ALA A 110 0.55 -6.18 -6.48
N GLY A 111 0.72 -7.25 -7.24
CA GLY A 111 1.96 -7.99 -7.38
C GLY A 111 2.13 -9.06 -6.31
N TYR A 112 3.00 -10.01 -6.60
CA TYR A 112 3.27 -11.15 -5.73
C TYR A 112 4.65 -11.74 -6.00
N ALA A 113 5.17 -12.47 -5.01
CA ALA A 113 6.46 -13.13 -5.06
C ALA A 113 6.32 -14.66 -5.00
N LEU A 114 7.15 -15.34 -5.80
CA LEU A 114 7.33 -16.78 -5.78
C LEU A 114 8.78 -17.09 -5.39
N SER A 115 8.97 -17.92 -4.37
CA SER A 115 10.28 -18.47 -4.06
C SER A 115 10.85 -19.23 -5.27
N TYR A 116 12.16 -19.23 -5.44
CA TYR A 116 12.85 -19.95 -6.52
C TYR A 116 12.36 -21.40 -6.72
N PRO A 117 12.32 -22.28 -5.69
CA PRO A 117 11.96 -23.67 -5.91
C PRO A 117 10.47 -23.84 -6.29
N LEU A 118 9.59 -22.95 -5.82
CA LEU A 118 8.20 -22.92 -6.28
C LEU A 118 8.09 -22.49 -7.74
N ALA A 119 8.78 -21.40 -8.12
CA ALA A 119 8.81 -20.95 -9.51
C ALA A 119 9.33 -22.05 -10.44
N LYS A 120 10.40 -22.76 -10.05
CA LYS A 120 10.93 -23.91 -10.78
C LYS A 120 9.90 -25.03 -10.97
N ALA A 121 9.19 -25.40 -9.89
CA ALA A 121 8.15 -26.43 -9.95
C ALA A 121 6.98 -26.00 -10.85
N LEU A 122 6.57 -24.74 -10.75
CA LEU A 122 5.51 -24.14 -11.54
C LEU A 122 5.86 -24.16 -13.04
N VAL A 123 7.05 -23.68 -13.43
CA VAL A 123 7.44 -23.61 -14.85
C VAL A 123 7.58 -24.99 -15.50
N ASN A 124 7.97 -26.01 -14.73
CA ASN A 124 8.04 -27.39 -15.22
C ASN A 124 6.66 -28.00 -15.50
N ASN A 125 5.61 -27.48 -14.86
CA ASN A 125 4.24 -27.99 -14.98
C ASN A 125 3.28 -27.01 -15.68
N LEU A 126 3.78 -25.85 -16.13
CA LEU A 126 2.94 -24.75 -16.63
C LEU A 126 2.11 -25.16 -17.85
N ASP A 127 2.69 -25.94 -18.77
CA ASP A 127 2.00 -26.48 -19.94
C ASP A 127 0.80 -27.35 -19.56
N VAL A 128 0.90 -28.15 -18.48
CA VAL A 128 -0.21 -28.98 -17.98
C VAL A 128 -1.26 -28.09 -17.32
N CYS A 129 -0.82 -27.14 -16.51
CA CYS A 129 -1.70 -26.24 -15.78
C CYS A 129 -2.55 -25.35 -16.71
N ILE A 130 -1.94 -24.68 -17.70
CA ILE A 130 -2.66 -23.83 -18.66
C ILE A 130 -3.78 -24.61 -19.38
N LYS A 131 -3.51 -25.87 -19.74
CA LYS A 131 -4.50 -26.74 -20.40
C LYS A 131 -5.64 -27.16 -19.46
N ARG A 132 -5.36 -27.26 -18.17
CA ARG A 132 -6.33 -27.66 -17.13
C ARG A 132 -7.32 -26.55 -16.81
N TYR A 133 -6.90 -25.29 -16.87
CA TYR A 133 -7.69 -24.14 -16.44
C TYR A 133 -8.04 -23.17 -17.58
N PRO A 134 -8.78 -23.61 -18.62
CA PRO A 134 -8.96 -22.83 -19.85
C PRO A 134 -9.89 -21.62 -19.72
N THR A 135 -10.58 -21.44 -18.59
CA THR A 135 -11.69 -20.47 -18.43
C THR A 135 -11.52 -19.53 -17.24
N LEU A 136 -10.38 -19.57 -16.54
CA LEU A 136 -10.17 -18.70 -15.39
C LEU A 136 -10.06 -17.23 -15.79
N TYR A 137 -10.18 -16.33 -14.81
CA TYR A 137 -10.33 -14.90 -15.07
C TYR A 137 -9.11 -14.27 -15.77
N GLY A 138 -7.93 -14.46 -15.20
CA GLY A 138 -6.70 -13.80 -15.58
C GLY A 138 -5.48 -14.66 -15.29
N SER A 139 -4.30 -14.14 -15.60
CA SER A 139 -3.03 -14.83 -15.40
C SER A 139 -2.75 -15.18 -13.95
N ASP A 140 -3.06 -14.27 -13.04
CA ASP A 140 -2.95 -14.46 -11.59
C ASP A 140 -3.83 -15.63 -11.10
N HIS A 141 -5.07 -15.74 -11.58
CA HIS A 141 -5.97 -16.84 -11.21
C HIS A 141 -5.48 -18.18 -11.78
N ILE A 142 -4.95 -18.18 -13.02
CA ILE A 142 -4.30 -19.36 -13.61
C ILE A 142 -3.11 -19.78 -12.74
N LEU A 143 -2.19 -18.86 -12.45
CA LEU A 143 -0.97 -19.17 -11.72
C LEU A 143 -1.26 -19.57 -10.27
N GLN A 144 -2.23 -18.95 -9.60
CA GLN A 144 -2.72 -19.38 -8.30
C GLN A 144 -3.21 -20.83 -8.33
N SER A 145 -4.00 -21.19 -9.34
CA SER A 145 -4.51 -22.57 -9.49
C SER A 145 -3.37 -23.55 -9.75
N CYS A 146 -2.38 -23.18 -10.55
CA CYS A 146 -1.16 -23.99 -10.74
C CYS A 146 -0.37 -24.20 -9.43
N VAL A 147 -0.25 -23.15 -8.62
CA VAL A 147 0.43 -23.21 -7.32
C VAL A 147 -0.35 -24.10 -6.35
N ALA A 148 -1.69 -24.05 -6.39
CA ALA A 148 -2.56 -24.93 -5.60
C ALA A 148 -2.45 -26.40 -6.03
N ASP A 149 -2.30 -26.69 -7.33
CA ASP A 149 -2.02 -28.03 -7.85
C ASP A 149 -0.70 -28.62 -7.29
N LEU A 150 0.24 -27.76 -6.90
CA LEU A 150 1.49 -28.14 -6.23
C LEU A 150 1.34 -28.26 -4.70
N GLY A 151 0.14 -28.04 -4.16
CA GLY A 151 -0.14 -28.11 -2.73
C GLY A 151 0.34 -26.91 -1.91
N VAL A 152 0.58 -25.76 -2.56
CA VAL A 152 1.08 -24.55 -1.90
C VAL A 152 -0.04 -23.54 -1.73
N SER A 153 -0.16 -22.96 -0.54
CA SER A 153 -1.15 -21.93 -0.22
C SER A 153 -0.54 -20.53 -0.28
N LEU A 154 -1.40 -19.54 -0.50
CA LEU A 154 -1.04 -18.12 -0.43
C LEU A 154 -0.62 -17.74 0.99
N THR A 155 0.53 -17.09 1.08
CA THR A 155 1.02 -16.39 2.28
C THR A 155 0.68 -14.91 2.14
N LEU A 156 -0.13 -14.40 3.06
CA LEU A 156 -0.68 -13.04 2.97
C LEU A 156 0.29 -11.99 3.54
N GLU A 157 0.66 -11.02 2.72
CA GLU A 157 1.46 -9.85 3.11
C GLU A 157 0.65 -8.56 2.90
N LYS A 158 0.24 -7.93 4.00
CA LYS A 158 -0.72 -6.82 4.02
C LYS A 158 -0.26 -5.53 3.34
N GLY A 159 1.00 -5.43 2.95
CA GLY A 159 1.57 -4.28 2.27
C GLY A 159 1.42 -4.30 0.75
N PHE A 160 0.97 -5.40 0.16
CA PHE A 160 0.59 -5.42 -1.25
C PHE A 160 -0.84 -4.91 -1.40
N HIS A 161 -1.05 -3.90 -2.24
CA HIS A 161 -2.35 -3.28 -2.44
C HIS A 161 -2.78 -3.32 -3.89
N GLN A 162 -3.91 -3.99 -4.16
CA GLN A 162 -4.56 -3.99 -5.47
C GLN A 162 -5.24 -2.64 -5.73
N ILE A 163 -5.76 -1.99 -4.69
CA ILE A 163 -6.53 -0.74 -4.79
C ILE A 163 -7.72 -0.92 -5.75
N ASP A 164 -8.45 -2.04 -5.62
CA ASP A 164 -9.78 -2.18 -6.21
C ASP A 164 -10.79 -1.33 -5.41
N VAL A 165 -10.64 -0.02 -5.53
CA VAL A 165 -11.54 1.02 -5.01
C VAL A 165 -11.45 2.21 -5.96
N HIS A 166 -12.42 3.13 -5.89
CA HIS A 166 -12.43 4.33 -6.72
C HIS A 166 -12.38 5.60 -5.89
N SER A 167 -12.09 6.71 -6.57
CA SER A 167 -12.13 8.07 -6.03
C SER A 167 -11.00 8.35 -5.02
N ASP A 168 -11.30 8.92 -3.85
CA ASP A 168 -10.30 9.40 -2.91
C ASP A 168 -9.83 8.28 -1.96
N ILE A 169 -8.63 7.76 -2.17
CA ILE A 169 -8.03 6.70 -1.33
C ILE A 169 -7.31 7.23 -0.08
N SER A 170 -7.42 8.52 0.24
CA SER A 170 -6.70 9.12 1.37
C SER A 170 -7.01 8.45 2.71
N GLY A 171 -8.25 8.01 2.92
CA GLY A 171 -8.62 7.27 4.12
C GLY A 171 -7.90 5.92 4.25
N LEU A 172 -7.69 5.20 3.13
CA LEU A 172 -6.96 3.93 3.08
C LEU A 172 -5.48 4.14 3.43
N LEU A 173 -4.83 5.11 2.78
CA LEU A 173 -3.41 5.41 2.98
C LEU A 173 -3.12 6.05 4.36
N SER A 174 -4.06 6.81 4.92
CA SER A 174 -3.92 7.45 6.24
C SER A 174 -4.02 6.45 7.42
N ALA A 175 -4.65 5.30 7.19
CA ALA A 175 -4.83 4.25 8.19
C ALA A 175 -4.27 2.91 7.69
N HIS A 176 -3.12 2.97 7.00
CA HIS A 176 -2.43 1.79 6.48
C HIS A 176 -2.21 0.77 7.61
N PRO A 177 -2.37 -0.54 7.34
CA PRO A 177 -2.13 -1.57 8.34
C PRO A 177 -0.70 -1.51 8.88
N GLN A 178 -0.50 -2.10 10.06
CA GLN A 178 0.82 -2.22 10.65
C GLN A 178 1.64 -3.30 9.92
N SER A 179 2.15 -2.95 8.74
CA SER A 179 3.01 -3.74 7.86
C SER A 179 3.80 -2.77 6.97
N PRO A 180 4.98 -3.14 6.44
CA PRO A 180 5.68 -2.32 5.47
C PRO A 180 4.80 -2.14 4.22
N LEU A 181 4.78 -0.95 3.63
CA LEU A 181 4.15 -0.75 2.33
C LEU A 181 5.01 -1.45 1.26
N LEU A 182 4.42 -2.33 0.45
CA LEU A 182 5.12 -3.14 -0.54
C LEU A 182 4.78 -2.74 -1.97
N SER A 183 3.50 -2.45 -2.24
CA SER A 183 3.07 -1.96 -3.54
C SER A 183 1.80 -1.13 -3.47
N LEU A 184 1.58 -0.31 -4.50
CA LEU A 184 0.32 0.38 -4.76
C LEU A 184 -0.04 0.18 -6.23
N HIS A 185 -1.14 -0.54 -6.48
CA HIS A 185 -1.79 -0.65 -7.78
C HIS A 185 -2.99 0.31 -7.87
N HIS A 186 -3.78 0.14 -8.91
CA HIS A 186 -4.16 1.06 -9.96
C HIS A 186 -4.28 2.56 -9.63
N LEU A 187 -3.15 3.26 -9.51
CA LEU A 187 -3.14 4.68 -9.10
C LEU A 187 -3.83 5.63 -10.09
N ASP A 188 -3.88 5.30 -11.38
CA ASP A 188 -4.55 6.08 -12.43
C ASP A 188 -6.09 5.95 -12.46
N PHE A 189 -6.67 5.02 -11.68
CA PHE A 189 -8.13 4.86 -11.55
C PHE A 189 -8.69 5.52 -10.28
N VAL A 190 -7.82 6.11 -9.47
CA VAL A 190 -8.16 6.85 -8.26
C VAL A 190 -7.80 8.32 -8.39
N ASN A 191 -8.27 9.14 -7.46
CA ASN A 191 -7.84 10.54 -7.41
C ASN A 191 -6.34 10.61 -7.07
N PRO A 192 -5.64 11.69 -7.47
CA PRO A 192 -4.27 11.91 -7.08
C PRO A 192 -4.07 11.81 -5.56
N ILE A 193 -2.98 11.15 -5.13
CA ILE A 193 -2.69 10.86 -3.71
C ILE A 193 -2.67 12.13 -2.86
N PHE A 194 -2.17 13.23 -3.42
CA PHE A 194 -2.15 14.55 -2.78
C PHE A 194 -3.13 15.49 -3.47
N PRO A 195 -3.92 16.27 -2.70
CA PRO A 195 -4.79 17.26 -3.28
C PRO A 195 -3.95 18.36 -3.97
N TYR A 196 -4.51 18.95 -5.03
CA TYR A 196 -3.90 20.02 -5.82
C TYR A 196 -2.65 19.64 -6.63
N MET A 197 -2.32 18.36 -6.71
CA MET A 197 -1.30 17.82 -7.60
C MET A 197 -1.96 16.91 -8.65
N ASN A 198 -1.34 16.77 -9.82
CA ASN A 198 -1.74 15.71 -10.74
C ASN A 198 -1.21 14.33 -10.28
N GLN A 199 -1.56 13.27 -11.02
CA GLN A 199 -1.23 11.89 -10.65
C GLN A 199 0.29 11.67 -10.48
N ASN A 200 1.07 12.11 -11.48
CA ASN A 200 2.51 11.92 -11.50
C ASN A 200 3.20 12.77 -10.44
N GLU A 201 2.81 14.04 -10.31
CA GLU A 201 3.32 14.94 -9.27
C GLU A 201 3.07 14.37 -7.88
N SER A 202 1.87 13.86 -7.63
CA SER A 202 1.50 13.24 -6.36
C SER A 202 2.37 12.03 -6.04
N LEU A 203 2.60 11.17 -7.03
CA LEU A 203 3.46 10.00 -6.86
C LEU A 203 4.91 10.41 -6.60
N TYR A 204 5.46 11.33 -7.41
CA TYR A 204 6.82 11.84 -7.18
C TYR A 204 6.96 12.49 -5.80
N HIS A 205 5.92 13.15 -5.33
CA HIS A 205 5.89 13.74 -3.99
C HIS A 205 5.89 12.69 -2.89
N LEU A 206 5.08 11.64 -2.98
CA LEU A 206 5.11 10.49 -2.04
C LEU A 206 6.51 9.86 -2.02
N MET A 207 7.13 9.71 -3.19
CA MET A 207 8.45 9.11 -3.32
C MET A 207 9.57 9.92 -2.67
N LYS A 208 9.38 11.23 -2.37
CA LYS A 208 10.35 11.98 -1.55
C LYS A 208 10.44 11.42 -0.13
N GLY A 209 9.29 11.08 0.46
CA GLY A 209 9.21 10.40 1.75
C GLY A 209 9.81 9.00 1.68
N ALA A 210 9.41 8.20 0.66
CA ALA A 210 9.93 6.85 0.44
C ALA A 210 11.46 6.79 0.32
N LYS A 211 12.05 7.72 -0.46
CA LYS A 211 13.51 7.81 -0.63
C LYS A 211 14.25 8.14 0.67
N THR A 212 13.59 8.80 1.62
CA THR A 212 14.18 9.14 2.91
C THR A 212 14.03 8.00 3.90
N ASP A 213 12.79 7.52 4.07
CA ASP A 213 12.53 6.37 4.92
C ASP A 213 11.34 5.51 4.47
N GLU A 214 11.60 4.60 3.53
CA GLU A 214 10.61 3.64 3.02
C GLU A 214 10.00 2.76 4.13
N SER A 215 10.77 2.43 5.18
CA SER A 215 10.32 1.55 6.29
C SER A 215 9.20 2.17 7.13
N ARG A 216 9.15 3.51 7.17
CA ARG A 216 8.15 4.27 7.93
C ARG A 216 7.03 4.81 7.05
N LEU A 217 7.13 4.69 5.72
CA LEU A 217 6.12 5.21 4.80
C LEU A 217 4.73 4.63 5.12
N LEU A 218 3.76 5.52 5.25
CA LEU A 218 2.37 5.27 5.66
C LEU A 218 2.16 4.66 7.05
N GLN A 219 3.21 4.45 7.84
CA GLN A 219 3.05 3.87 9.17
C GLN A 219 2.27 4.81 10.07
N GLN A 220 1.22 4.27 10.68
CA GLN A 220 0.31 5.03 11.53
C GLN A 220 0.84 5.12 12.96
N SER A 221 1.01 6.33 13.47
CA SER A 221 1.23 6.63 14.90
C SER A 221 0.07 7.46 15.43
N ILE A 222 -0.36 7.21 16.67
CA ILE A 222 -1.51 7.89 17.27
C ILE A 222 -1.07 8.57 18.57
N CYS A 223 -1.29 9.88 18.65
CA CYS A 223 -0.82 10.74 19.74
C CYS A 223 -1.99 11.51 20.34
N TYR A 224 -1.85 11.93 21.60
CA TYR A 224 -2.91 12.64 22.31
C TYR A 224 -2.38 13.93 22.92
N TYR A 225 -3.10 15.02 22.70
CA TYR A 225 -2.86 16.26 23.43
C TYR A 225 -3.93 16.44 24.51
N LYS A 226 -3.63 15.91 25.69
CA LYS A 226 -4.53 15.86 26.86
C LYS A 226 -5.10 17.23 27.26
N PRO A 227 -4.33 18.35 27.29
CA PRO A 227 -4.87 19.64 27.71
C PRO A 227 -6.07 20.13 26.89
N LYS A 228 -6.20 19.69 25.63
CA LYS A 228 -7.33 20.04 24.76
C LYS A 228 -8.22 18.87 24.35
N ASN A 229 -7.96 17.67 24.88
CA ASN A 229 -8.61 16.43 24.46
C ASN A 229 -8.53 16.18 22.95
N TRP A 230 -7.39 16.48 22.32
CA TRP A 230 -7.19 16.23 20.89
C TRP A 230 -6.52 14.89 20.63
N SER A 231 -6.87 14.28 19.49
CA SER A 231 -6.16 13.12 18.94
C SER A 231 -5.46 13.49 17.65
N PHE A 232 -4.26 12.97 17.46
CA PHE A 232 -3.51 13.03 16.21
C PHE A 232 -3.37 11.61 15.67
N SER A 233 -3.77 11.38 14.42
CA SER A 233 -3.45 10.17 13.66
C SER A 233 -2.48 10.55 12.55
N LEU A 234 -1.21 10.19 12.74
CA LEU A 234 -0.11 10.48 11.83
C LEU A 234 0.16 9.26 10.95
N SER A 235 0.05 9.41 9.63
CA SER A 235 0.56 8.48 8.61
C SER A 235 1.85 9.08 8.04
N TRP A 236 3.00 8.53 8.44
CA TRP A 236 4.28 9.17 8.16
C TRP A 236 4.58 9.25 6.66
N GLY A 237 4.99 10.43 6.20
CA GLY A 237 5.23 10.72 4.79
C GLY A 237 3.96 10.94 3.97
N TYR A 238 2.77 10.94 4.59
CA TYR A 238 1.51 11.17 3.89
C TYR A 238 0.59 12.20 4.56
N THR A 239 -0.01 11.88 5.70
CA THR A 239 -1.02 12.75 6.35
C THR A 239 -0.89 12.83 7.86
N VAL A 240 -1.37 13.94 8.44
CA VAL A 240 -1.73 14.02 9.86
C VAL A 240 -3.20 14.40 9.94
N GLN A 241 -3.99 13.61 10.66
CA GLN A 241 -5.39 13.90 10.96
C GLN A 241 -5.50 14.35 12.42
N LEU A 242 -5.90 15.60 12.62
CA LEU A 242 -6.12 16.20 13.94
C LEU A 242 -7.61 16.25 14.25
N TYR A 243 -8.02 15.52 15.28
CA TYR A 243 -9.39 15.47 15.78
C TYR A 243 -9.53 16.33 17.03
N GLU A 244 -10.57 17.18 17.10
CA GLU A 244 -10.92 17.96 18.29
C GLU A 244 -11.64 17.12 19.38
N ALA A 245 -11.35 15.82 19.40
CA ALA A 245 -11.83 14.88 20.40
C ALA A 245 -10.83 13.73 20.60
N SER A 246 -10.92 13.10 21.77
CA SER A 246 -10.13 11.92 22.12
C SER A 246 -10.77 10.67 21.52
N PHE A 247 -10.11 10.02 20.58
CA PHE A 247 -10.57 8.77 19.97
C PHE A 247 -9.60 7.64 20.30
N PRO A 248 -10.09 6.45 20.69
CA PRO A 248 -9.19 5.34 20.98
C PRO A 248 -8.51 4.83 19.70
N PRO A 249 -7.31 4.23 19.80
CA PRO A 249 -6.58 3.74 18.64
C PRO A 249 -7.38 2.75 17.78
N SER A 250 -8.20 1.89 18.42
CA SER A 250 -9.05 0.90 17.74
C SER A 250 -10.14 1.50 16.84
N ILE A 251 -10.42 2.80 16.99
CA ILE A 251 -11.32 3.56 16.11
C ILE A 251 -10.49 4.21 15.00
N LEU A 252 -9.42 4.93 15.33
CA LEU A 252 -8.59 5.65 14.37
C LEU A 252 -7.84 4.74 13.39
N GLN A 253 -7.61 3.48 13.77
CA GLN A 253 -7.09 2.41 12.92
C GLN A 253 -8.00 2.02 11.77
N ARG A 254 -9.29 2.32 11.87
CA ARG A 254 -10.23 2.05 10.78
C ARG A 254 -10.14 3.23 9.80
N PRO A 255 -9.89 2.97 8.51
CA PRO A 255 -9.83 4.03 7.51
C PRO A 255 -11.17 4.78 7.42
N LEU A 256 -11.09 6.09 7.22
CA LEU A 256 -12.25 6.86 6.77
C LEU A 256 -12.62 6.40 5.36
N GLN A 257 -13.90 6.16 5.10
CA GLN A 257 -14.37 5.74 3.78
C GLN A 257 -14.47 6.94 2.83
N THR A 258 -13.33 7.49 2.44
CA THR A 258 -13.23 8.55 1.42
C THR A 258 -13.36 7.99 -0.01
N PHE A 259 -13.18 6.68 -0.15
CA PHE A 259 -13.23 5.93 -1.40
C PHE A 259 -14.58 5.24 -1.60
N THR A 260 -14.85 4.81 -2.83
CA THR A 260 -16.04 4.03 -3.18
C THR A 260 -15.64 2.63 -3.65
N PRO A 261 -16.50 1.61 -3.49
CA PRO A 261 -16.14 0.23 -3.84
C PRO A 261 -15.91 0.06 -5.34
N TRP A 262 -15.04 -0.88 -5.72
CA TRP A 262 -14.86 -1.31 -7.11
C TRP A 262 -16.13 -1.88 -7.72
N SER A 263 -16.79 -2.76 -6.96
CA SER A 263 -18.09 -3.32 -7.29
C SER A 263 -19.01 -3.33 -6.08
N LYS A 264 -20.30 -3.11 -6.33
CA LYS A 264 -21.37 -3.19 -5.32
C LYS A 264 -22.16 -4.50 -5.39
N SER A 265 -21.69 -5.46 -6.20
CA SER A 265 -22.43 -6.68 -6.50
C SER A 265 -22.43 -7.72 -5.38
N VAL A 266 -21.52 -7.60 -4.40
CA VAL A 266 -21.39 -8.52 -3.26
C VAL A 266 -21.22 -7.72 -1.97
N TRP A 267 -21.86 -8.18 -0.88
CA TRP A 267 -21.75 -7.58 0.45
C TRP A 267 -21.11 -8.56 1.45
N PRO A 268 -20.27 -8.13 2.42
CA PRO A 268 -19.76 -6.75 2.63
C PRO A 268 -18.98 -6.21 1.43
N LEU A 269 -18.79 -4.89 1.32
CA LEU A 269 -18.16 -4.27 0.14
C LEU A 269 -16.63 -4.40 0.14
N PHE A 270 -16.04 -4.41 1.33
CA PHE A 270 -14.59 -4.46 1.55
C PHE A 270 -14.26 -5.63 2.47
N ILE A 271 -13.01 -6.09 2.43
CA ILE A 271 -12.50 -7.12 3.35
C ILE A 271 -12.03 -6.55 4.71
N PHE A 272 -12.37 -5.29 4.99
CA PHE A 272 -12.04 -4.59 6.23
C PHE A 272 -13.14 -3.59 6.63
N ASN A 273 -13.12 -3.16 7.90
CA ASN A 273 -14.08 -2.19 8.42
C ASN A 273 -13.65 -0.76 8.13
N THR A 274 -14.59 0.08 7.72
CA THR A 274 -14.38 1.52 7.50
C THR A 274 -15.15 2.37 8.52
N ARG A 275 -14.83 3.66 8.56
CA ARG A 275 -15.62 4.69 9.27
C ARG A 275 -16.23 5.65 8.26
N ILE A 276 -17.52 5.96 8.41
CA ILE A 276 -18.20 6.91 7.54
C ILE A 276 -17.69 8.33 7.87
N PRO A 277 -17.26 9.12 6.87
CA PRO A 277 -16.92 10.53 7.10
C PRO A 277 -18.11 11.30 7.69
N SER A 278 -17.88 11.96 8.82
CA SER A 278 -18.90 12.71 9.55
C SER A 278 -18.85 14.20 9.22
N LYS A 279 -19.99 14.89 9.29
CA LYS A 279 -20.06 16.36 9.27
C LYS A 279 -20.00 16.96 10.67
N ASN A 280 -19.95 16.13 11.71
CA ASN A 280 -19.79 16.57 13.09
C ASN A 280 -18.35 17.09 13.27
N PRO A 281 -18.15 18.34 13.70
CA PRO A 281 -16.80 18.89 13.91
C PRO A 281 -15.93 18.13 14.92
N CYS A 282 -16.56 17.41 15.85
CA CYS A 282 -15.83 16.59 16.83
C CYS A 282 -15.33 15.26 16.24
N GLU A 283 -15.90 14.82 15.11
CA GLU A 283 -15.57 13.54 14.46
C GLU A 283 -14.81 13.74 13.14
N ALA A 284 -14.98 14.89 12.49
CA ALA A 284 -14.26 15.26 11.28
C ALA A 284 -12.84 15.73 11.63
N PRO A 285 -11.78 15.15 11.05
CA PRO A 285 -10.43 15.63 11.30
C PRO A 285 -10.10 16.87 10.47
N HIS A 286 -9.28 17.73 11.03
CA HIS A 286 -8.45 18.66 10.26
C HIS A 286 -7.32 17.86 9.61
N VAL A 287 -7.20 17.91 8.29
CA VAL A 287 -6.22 17.10 7.54
C VAL A 287 -5.04 17.95 7.11
N PHE A 288 -3.84 17.44 7.39
CA PHE A 288 -2.56 18.03 6.98
C PHE A 288 -1.84 17.06 6.06
N PHE A 289 -1.38 17.51 4.91
CA PHE A 289 -0.66 16.68 3.94
C PHE A 289 0.83 16.91 4.02
N PHE A 290 1.60 15.86 3.77
CA PHE A 290 3.06 15.90 3.67
C PHE A 290 3.51 16.98 2.69
N ASP A 291 4.49 17.79 3.11
CA ASP A 291 5.04 18.93 2.37
C ASP A 291 6.53 18.70 2.05
N SER A 292 7.32 18.36 3.07
CA SER A 292 8.76 18.09 2.89
C SER A 292 9.33 17.24 4.01
N VAL A 293 10.48 16.62 3.75
CA VAL A 293 11.30 15.95 4.76
C VAL A 293 12.74 16.43 4.63
N GLU A 294 13.35 16.79 5.75
CA GLU A 294 14.74 17.25 5.85
C GLU A 294 15.47 16.50 6.96
N ASN A 295 16.76 16.25 6.77
CA ASN A 295 17.64 15.79 7.85
C ASN A 295 18.29 17.00 8.51
N ARG A 296 17.74 17.47 9.64
CA ARG A 296 18.17 18.71 10.31
C ARG A 296 19.09 18.49 11.52
N SER A 297 19.43 17.26 11.87
CA SER A 297 20.39 16.90 12.93
C SER A 297 20.59 15.39 12.94
N GLY A 298 21.78 14.91 13.32
CA GLY A 298 22.25 13.52 13.08
C GLY A 298 21.31 12.39 13.53
N ASP A 299 20.40 12.64 14.46
CA ASP A 299 19.56 11.61 15.07
C ASP A 299 18.09 11.63 14.62
N HIS A 300 17.61 12.68 13.94
CA HIS A 300 16.19 12.81 13.56
C HIS A 300 15.97 13.43 12.17
N PHE A 301 14.97 12.91 11.45
CA PHE A 301 14.35 13.58 10.32
C PHE A 301 13.26 14.54 10.80
N ILE A 302 13.14 15.68 10.14
CA ILE A 302 12.06 16.64 10.35
C ILE A 302 11.15 16.60 9.12
N THR A 303 9.95 16.09 9.32
CA THR A 303 8.92 16.00 8.28
C THR A 303 7.88 17.07 8.53
N SER A 304 7.55 17.89 7.53
CA SER A 304 6.57 18.95 7.66
C SER A 304 5.27 18.62 6.91
N TYR A 305 4.14 19.01 7.51
CA TYR A 305 2.79 18.76 7.00
C TYR A 305 1.99 20.05 7.02
N SER A 306 1.36 20.37 5.89
CA SER A 306 0.63 21.61 5.69
C SER A 306 -0.88 21.36 5.66
N ARG A 307 -1.65 22.22 6.32
CA ARG A 307 -3.11 22.11 6.39
C ARG A 307 -3.73 22.11 4.99
N SER A 308 -4.63 21.16 4.73
CA SER A 308 -5.46 21.15 3.52
C SER A 308 -6.52 22.25 3.57
N LYS A 309 -6.94 22.77 2.41
CA LYS A 309 -8.08 23.70 2.33
C LYS A 309 -9.40 22.93 2.48
N THR A 310 -9.60 22.26 3.60
CA THR A 310 -10.90 21.68 3.96
C THR A 310 -11.85 22.77 4.46
N PRO A 311 -13.18 22.61 4.30
CA PRO A 311 -14.16 23.56 4.83
C PRO A 311 -13.94 23.76 6.33
N SER A 312 -13.92 25.02 6.77
CA SER A 312 -13.89 25.35 8.19
C SER A 312 -15.16 24.81 8.86
N PHE A 313 -15.01 23.80 9.70
CA PHE A 313 -16.08 23.39 10.59
C PHE A 313 -16.11 24.34 11.79
N PRO A 314 -17.29 24.63 12.38
CA PRO A 314 -17.31 25.30 13.67
C PRO A 314 -16.58 24.43 14.70
N PRO A 315 -16.01 25.00 15.76
CA PRO A 315 -15.26 24.24 16.73
C PRO A 315 -16.11 23.18 17.45
N CYS A 316 -15.46 22.10 17.88
CA CYS A 316 -16.11 21.06 18.67
C CYS A 316 -16.53 21.61 20.05
N LEU A 317 -17.84 21.82 20.22
CA LEU A 317 -18.40 22.40 21.46
C LEU A 317 -18.46 21.41 22.63
N SER A 318 -18.57 20.11 22.36
CA SER A 318 -18.70 19.09 23.42
C SER A 318 -17.44 18.92 24.28
N ASN A 319 -16.29 19.39 23.80
CA ASN A 319 -14.99 19.26 24.47
C ASN A 319 -14.41 20.61 24.96
N GLY A 320 -15.27 21.57 25.29
CA GLY A 320 -14.82 22.84 25.87
C GLY A 320 -14.36 23.88 24.84
N ASN A 321 -14.76 23.74 23.57
CA ASN A 321 -14.49 24.72 22.50
C ASN A 321 -12.99 24.94 22.22
N HIS A 322 -12.21 23.86 22.24
CA HIS A 322 -10.77 23.89 21.92
C HIS A 322 -10.55 23.76 20.41
N SER A 323 -10.78 24.85 19.66
CA SER A 323 -10.57 24.89 18.21
C SER A 323 -9.11 24.62 17.82
N ALA A 324 -8.93 23.78 16.81
CA ALA A 324 -7.67 23.52 16.13
C ALA A 324 -7.47 24.39 14.87
N ASP A 325 -8.37 25.30 14.55
CA ASP A 325 -8.34 26.11 13.31
C ASP A 325 -7.04 26.91 13.14
N ASN A 326 -6.44 27.35 14.24
CA ASN A 326 -5.18 28.09 14.23
C ASN A 326 -3.98 27.23 13.77
N VAL A 327 -4.05 25.90 13.88
CA VAL A 327 -2.94 25.03 13.51
C VAL A 327 -2.83 24.97 11.99
N SER A 328 -1.83 25.61 11.38
CA SER A 328 -1.61 25.63 9.93
C SER A 328 -0.53 24.64 9.47
N LYS A 329 0.43 24.32 10.35
CA LYS A 329 1.55 23.43 10.02
C LYS A 329 1.87 22.48 11.17
N ILE A 330 2.25 21.25 10.84
CA ILE A 330 2.71 20.25 11.82
C ILE A 330 4.11 19.80 11.44
N TYR A 331 5.01 19.77 12.41
CA TYR A 331 6.35 19.19 12.27
C TYR A 331 6.42 17.88 13.04
N VAL A 332 6.97 16.86 12.40
CA VAL A 332 7.17 15.54 13.00
C VAL A 332 8.66 15.26 13.05
N LEU A 333 9.19 15.05 14.24
CA LEU A 333 10.54 14.57 14.46
C LEU A 333 10.49 13.04 14.52
N SER A 334 11.02 12.39 13.48
CA SER A 334 11.12 10.93 13.42
C SER A 334 12.58 10.49 13.56
N PRO A 335 12.87 9.42 14.32
CA PRO A 335 14.23 8.88 14.42
C PRO A 335 14.81 8.45 13.07
N THR A 336 16.14 8.44 12.96
CA THR A 336 16.84 7.99 11.74
C THR A 336 16.97 6.47 11.62
N TRP A 337 16.70 5.72 12.69
CA TRP A 337 16.67 4.26 12.64
C TRP A 337 15.43 3.74 11.90
N LYS A 338 15.59 2.59 11.24
CA LYS A 338 14.54 1.94 10.43
C LYS A 338 13.50 1.28 11.30
N HIS A 339 12.22 1.57 11.05
CA HIS A 339 11.12 0.97 11.78
C HIS A 339 10.67 -0.33 11.11
N ASP A 340 10.62 -1.41 11.88
CA ASP A 340 10.00 -2.66 11.43
C ASP A 340 8.63 -2.83 12.11
N PRO A 341 7.52 -2.65 11.38
CA PRO A 341 6.19 -2.77 11.97
C PRO A 341 5.78 -4.22 12.27
N ILE A 342 6.43 -5.23 11.67
CA ILE A 342 6.04 -6.65 11.81
C ILE A 342 6.51 -7.19 13.17
N GLY A 343 5.60 -7.77 13.94
CA GLY A 343 5.88 -8.35 15.25
C GLY A 343 6.19 -7.33 16.35
N ASN A 344 6.35 -6.05 16.00
CA ASN A 344 6.57 -4.96 16.93
C ASN A 344 5.27 -4.19 17.21
N ARG A 345 5.36 -3.15 18.03
CA ARG A 345 4.29 -2.16 18.23
C ARG A 345 4.50 -1.02 17.25
N ARG A 346 3.42 -0.29 16.93
CA ARG A 346 3.53 1.06 16.35
C ARG A 346 4.44 1.94 17.17
N GLU A 347 5.07 2.91 16.52
CA GLU A 347 5.74 4.00 17.22
C GLU A 347 4.73 4.79 18.06
N CYS A 348 5.14 5.12 19.27
CA CYS A 348 4.42 6.05 20.13
C CYS A 348 4.90 7.47 19.82
N CYS A 349 4.15 8.47 20.30
CA CYS A 349 4.48 9.85 19.99
C CYS A 349 4.04 10.82 21.07
N ASP A 350 4.87 11.85 21.25
CA ASP A 350 4.65 12.90 22.22
C ASP A 350 4.42 14.23 21.50
N ILE A 351 3.50 15.03 22.05
CA ILE A 351 3.23 16.39 21.57
C ILE A 351 4.11 17.36 22.36
N MET A 352 5.11 17.95 21.70
CA MET A 352 6.16 18.72 22.37
C MET A 352 5.76 20.19 22.63
N HIS A 353 5.16 20.85 21.63
CA HIS A 353 4.81 22.27 21.70
C HIS A 353 3.52 22.60 20.94
N ILE A 354 2.58 23.29 21.62
CA ILE A 354 1.37 23.93 21.05
C ILE A 354 1.21 25.35 21.61
N THR A 355 2.27 26.15 21.61
CA THR A 355 2.25 27.50 22.24
C THR A 355 2.41 28.62 21.23
N GLY A 356 1.38 29.45 21.08
CA GLY A 356 1.43 30.81 20.52
C GLY A 356 1.65 30.97 19.01
N THR A 357 2.12 29.93 18.33
CA THR A 357 2.31 29.89 16.88
C THR A 357 1.30 28.95 16.21
N ASN A 358 1.07 29.13 14.92
CA ASN A 358 0.18 28.30 14.10
C ASN A 358 0.78 26.90 13.82
N THR A 359 1.72 26.44 14.65
CA THR A 359 2.54 25.25 14.41
C THR A 359 2.45 24.28 15.58
N THR A 360 2.38 22.99 15.28
CA THR A 360 2.43 21.91 16.29
C THR A 360 3.62 21.00 16.02
N GLU A 361 4.31 20.58 17.07
CA GLU A 361 5.44 19.65 16.98
C GLU A 361 5.11 18.31 17.63
N ILE A 362 5.35 17.22 16.90
CA ILE A 362 5.15 15.84 17.31
C ILE A 362 6.49 15.10 17.24
N LYS A 363 6.87 14.38 18.29
CA LYS A 363 8.07 13.55 18.30
C LYS A 363 7.69 12.08 18.32
N LEU A 364 8.16 11.30 17.33
CA LEU A 364 8.04 9.85 17.33
C LEU A 364 9.09 9.21 18.22
N ARG A 365 8.73 8.11 18.87
CA ARG A 365 9.61 7.31 19.73
C ARG A 365 9.14 5.87 19.83
N ASN A 366 9.99 5.01 20.38
CA ASN A 366 9.54 3.72 20.88
C ASN A 366 8.52 3.90 22.00
N CYS A 367 7.52 3.02 22.03
CA CYS A 367 6.63 2.92 23.17
C CYS A 367 7.40 2.43 24.40
N LEU A 368 7.02 2.93 25.57
CA LEU A 368 7.52 2.41 26.83
C LEU A 368 6.98 0.98 27.04
N GLU A 369 7.68 0.23 27.89
CA GLU A 369 7.26 -1.11 28.27
C GLU A 369 5.82 -1.07 28.81
N ASN A 370 4.94 -1.89 28.22
CA ASN A 370 3.51 -1.94 28.56
C ASN A 370 2.75 -0.61 28.46
N GLU A 371 3.27 0.41 27.77
CA GLU A 371 2.58 1.70 27.59
C GLU A 371 1.21 1.48 26.95
N ILE A 372 0.15 2.04 27.53
CA ILE A 372 -1.16 2.11 26.89
C ILE A 372 -1.29 3.52 26.31
N VAL A 373 -1.45 3.61 25.00
CA VAL A 373 -1.73 4.88 24.33
C VAL A 373 -3.20 5.24 24.64
N PRO A 374 -3.47 6.31 25.40
CA PRO A 374 -4.77 6.55 26.06
C PRO A 374 -6.00 6.65 25.17
#